data_AF-A0A1B6K850-F1
#
_entry.id   AF-A0A1B6K850-F1
#
_cell.length_a   1.000
_cell.length_b   1.000
_cell.length_c   1.000
_cell.angle_alpha   90.00
_cell.angle_beta   90.00
_cell.angle_gamma   90.00
#
_symmetry.space_group_name_H-M   'P 1'
#
loop_
_entity.id
_entity.type
_entity.pdbx_description
1 polymer ?
#
loop_
_entity_poly.entity_id
_entity_poly.type
_entity_poly.pdbx_seq_one_letter_code
_entity_poly.pdbx_strand_id
1 'polypeptide(L)'
;NSTMRVGTLFTVLATRLTLGICFFDQPRNWIHPNWQLLPTDSCGQVAPDDGLRPRVLGGVAVDIAEYPWMAFVRDVISNGSNTKTFACGGSIINDKYILTAAHCFMHEEISSGQ
;
A
#
# COMPACT_ATOMS: atom_id res chain seq x y z
N ASN A 1 -2.99 -47.43 38.41
CA ASN A 1 -2.37 -46.10 38.43
C ASN A 1 -1.84 -45.72 37.05
N SER A 2 -2.54 -44.79 36.42
CA SER A 2 -2.02 -43.70 35.57
C SER A 2 -1.39 -44.00 34.20
N THR A 3 -2.28 -44.15 33.21
CA THR A 3 -2.29 -43.44 31.90
C THR A 3 -0.95 -43.00 31.28
N MET A 4 -0.51 -43.71 30.24
CA MET A 4 0.38 -43.16 29.22
C MET A 4 -0.38 -42.11 28.38
N ARG A 5 -0.15 -40.82 28.62
CA ARG A 5 -0.58 -39.75 27.70
C ARG A 5 0.51 -39.47 26.67
N VAL A 6 0.66 -40.38 25.70
CA VAL A 6 1.54 -40.20 24.53
C VAL A 6 0.91 -39.27 23.47
N GLY A 7 -0.36 -38.86 23.63
CA GLY A 7 -1.10 -38.04 22.65
C GLY A 7 -1.04 -36.51 22.83
N THR A 8 -0.47 -35.98 23.92
CA THR A 8 -0.60 -34.54 24.23
C THR A 8 0.65 -33.71 23.89
N LEU A 9 1.84 -34.30 23.89
CA LEU A 9 3.08 -33.58 23.55
C LEU A 9 3.29 -33.40 22.04
N PHE A 10 2.87 -34.38 21.22
CA PHE A 10 3.00 -34.29 19.76
C PHE A 10 1.97 -33.36 19.10
N THR A 11 0.77 -33.23 19.67
CA THR A 11 -0.30 -32.35 19.14
C THR A 11 -0.05 -30.87 19.45
N VAL A 12 0.55 -30.55 20.61
CA VAL A 12 0.89 -29.17 20.98
C VAL A 12 2.08 -28.63 20.17
N LEU A 13 3.01 -29.50 19.76
CA LEU A 13 4.18 -29.07 18.99
C LEU A 13 3.85 -28.81 17.50
N ALA A 14 2.88 -29.53 16.93
CA ALA A 14 2.48 -29.38 15.54
C ALA A 14 1.50 -28.21 15.29
N THR A 15 0.79 -27.72 16.32
CA THR A 15 -0.15 -26.60 16.19
C THR A 15 0.50 -25.22 16.35
N ARG A 16 1.74 -25.14 16.82
CA ARG A 16 2.51 -23.87 16.88
C ARG A 16 3.54 -23.70 15.76
N LEU A 17 3.49 -24.56 14.74
CA LEU A 17 4.34 -24.50 13.55
C LEU A 17 3.54 -24.52 12.24
N THR A 18 2.23 -24.24 12.28
CA THR A 18 1.54 -23.71 11.11
C THR A 18 1.99 -22.26 10.96
N LEU A 19 3.06 -22.10 10.18
CA LEU A 19 3.29 -21.04 9.20
C LEU A 19 2.80 -19.65 9.61
N GLY A 20 3.72 -18.68 9.60
CA GLY A 20 3.40 -17.26 9.64
C GLY A 20 2.49 -16.83 8.48
N ILE A 21 1.20 -17.12 8.61
CA ILE A 21 0.13 -16.37 8.02
C ILE A 21 -0.01 -15.15 8.92
N CYS A 22 0.32 -13.98 8.37
CA CYS A 22 -0.28 -12.74 8.84
C CYS A 22 -1.80 -12.93 8.71
N PHE A 23 -2.42 -13.52 9.73
CA PHE A 23 -3.83 -13.31 10.01
C PHE A 23 -3.94 -11.85 10.45
N PHE A 24 -3.88 -10.97 9.47
CA PHE A 24 -4.61 -9.72 9.54
C PHE A 24 -6.07 -10.15 9.46
N ASP A 25 -6.61 -10.64 10.59
CA ASP A 25 -8.03 -10.85 10.80
C ASP A 25 -8.65 -9.45 10.82
N GLN A 26 -8.81 -8.88 9.63
CA GLN A 26 -9.61 -7.69 9.46
C GLN A 26 -11.05 -8.15 9.63
N PRO A 27 -11.81 -7.60 10.60
CA PRO A 27 -13.23 -7.89 10.66
C PRO A 27 -13.81 -7.60 9.29
N ARG A 28 -14.58 -8.55 8.76
CA ARG A 28 -15.16 -8.55 7.42
C ARG A 28 -16.18 -7.41 7.16
N ASN A 29 -16.11 -6.30 7.90
CA ASN A 29 -16.92 -5.09 7.78
C ASN A 29 -16.16 -3.83 8.23
N TRP A 30 -14.87 -3.68 7.91
CA TRP A 30 -14.25 -2.35 7.91
C TRP A 30 -14.73 -1.56 6.69
N ILE A 31 -15.97 -1.08 6.74
CA ILE A 31 -16.46 -0.11 5.77
C ILE A 31 -15.95 1.25 6.23
N HIS A 32 -14.96 1.77 5.53
CA HIS A 32 -14.47 3.12 5.78
C HIS A 32 -15.62 4.12 5.56
N PRO A 33 -15.82 5.14 6.44
CA PRO A 33 -16.93 6.09 6.33
C PRO A 33 -17.05 6.76 4.96
N ASN A 34 -15.92 6.93 4.27
CA ASN A 34 -15.82 7.57 2.96
C ASN A 34 -15.83 6.59 1.78
N TRP A 35 -16.23 5.32 1.98
CA TRP A 35 -16.29 4.33 0.90
C TRP A 35 -17.18 4.78 -0.26
N GLN A 36 -18.26 5.50 0.06
CA GLN A 36 -19.22 6.03 -0.91
C GLN A 36 -18.62 7.08 -1.86
N LEU A 37 -17.43 7.61 -1.56
CA LEU A 37 -16.75 8.57 -2.44
C LEU A 37 -16.03 7.91 -3.62
N LEU A 38 -15.89 6.58 -3.61
CA LEU A 38 -15.20 5.86 -4.67
C LEU A 38 -16.17 5.55 -5.82
N PRO A 39 -15.84 5.89 -7.07
CA PRO A 39 -16.63 5.49 -8.22
C PRO A 39 -16.51 3.97 -8.40
N THR A 40 -17.60 3.25 -8.17
CA THR A 40 -17.67 1.80 -8.39
C THR A 40 -17.90 1.43 -9.84
N ASP A 41 -18.45 2.36 -10.63
CA ASP A 41 -19.02 2.05 -11.94
C ASP A 41 -18.10 2.43 -13.12
N SER A 42 -17.15 3.35 -12.91
CA SER A 42 -16.19 3.78 -13.94
C SER A 42 -14.82 4.11 -13.34
N CYS A 43 -13.93 3.12 -13.32
CA CYS A 43 -12.54 3.29 -12.90
C CYS A 43 -11.62 2.31 -13.67
N GLY A 44 -10.31 2.58 -13.65
CA GLY A 44 -9.30 1.67 -14.21
C GLY A 44 -9.38 1.43 -15.72
N GLN A 45 -10.06 2.30 -16.46
CA GLN A 45 -10.18 2.17 -17.92
C GLN A 45 -8.88 2.63 -18.59
N VAL A 46 -8.24 1.73 -19.32
CA VAL A 46 -7.08 2.00 -20.17
C VAL A 46 -7.38 1.56 -21.59
N ALA A 47 -6.65 2.11 -22.56
CA ALA A 47 -6.64 1.55 -23.90
C ALA A 47 -6.24 0.06 -23.83
N PRO A 48 -6.77 -0.80 -24.72
CA PRO A 48 -6.36 -2.20 -24.78
C PRO A 48 -4.84 -2.29 -24.88
N ASP A 49 -4.22 -2.95 -23.90
CA ASP A 49 -2.79 -3.25 -23.93
C ASP A 49 -2.54 -4.34 -24.99
N ASP A 50 -1.46 -4.23 -25.75
CA ASP A 50 -1.07 -5.22 -26.74
C ASP A 50 -0.51 -6.50 -26.10
N GLY A 51 -0.36 -6.51 -24.77
CA GLY A 51 0.12 -7.63 -23.97
C GLY A 51 1.63 -7.89 -24.14
N LEU A 52 2.35 -6.98 -24.82
CA LEU A 52 3.77 -7.13 -25.09
C LEU A 52 4.65 -6.44 -24.03
N ARG A 53 4.06 -5.74 -23.07
CA ARG A 53 4.82 -4.95 -22.07
C ARG A 53 5.12 -5.79 -20.82
N PRO A 54 6.40 -6.07 -20.51
CA PRO A 54 6.78 -6.85 -19.35
C PRO A 54 6.48 -6.11 -18.04
N ARG A 55 6.20 -6.90 -16.98
CA ARG A 55 6.09 -6.42 -15.60
C ARG A 55 7.42 -5.78 -15.19
N VAL A 56 7.32 -4.55 -14.68
CA VAL A 56 8.38 -3.57 -14.34
C VAL A 56 9.73 -4.19 -13.90
N LEU A 57 10.58 -4.51 -14.88
CA LEU A 57 12.02 -4.69 -14.74
C LEU A 57 12.64 -4.03 -15.97
N GLY A 58 13.43 -2.96 -15.79
CA GLY A 58 13.94 -2.15 -16.89
C GLY A 58 12.85 -1.29 -17.56
N GLY A 59 12.09 -0.54 -16.76
CA GLY A 59 10.94 0.24 -17.22
C GLY A 59 11.26 1.18 -18.39
N VAL A 60 10.24 1.44 -19.21
CA VAL A 60 10.29 2.36 -20.35
C VAL A 60 9.41 3.57 -20.07
N ALA A 61 9.69 4.69 -20.74
CA ALA A 61 8.79 5.85 -20.68
C ALA A 61 7.41 5.45 -21.23
N VAL A 62 6.37 5.93 -20.52
CA VAL A 62 4.96 5.66 -20.83
C VAL A 62 4.34 6.90 -21.46
N ASP A 63 3.28 6.71 -22.24
CA ASP A 63 2.48 7.83 -22.74
C ASP A 63 1.62 8.43 -21.60
N ILE A 64 1.25 9.71 -21.72
CA ILE A 64 0.42 10.40 -20.72
C ILE A 64 -0.95 9.73 -20.52
N ALA A 65 -1.48 9.07 -21.55
CA ALA A 65 -2.79 8.40 -21.48
C ALA A 65 -2.71 6.93 -21.00
N GLU A 66 -1.51 6.38 -20.80
CA GLU A 66 -1.34 4.95 -20.53
C GLU A 66 -1.74 4.56 -19.09
N TYR A 67 -1.42 5.44 -18.13
CA TYR A 67 -1.79 5.26 -16.73
C TYR A 67 -2.44 6.55 -16.19
N PRO A 68 -3.68 6.84 -16.60
CA PRO A 68 -4.29 8.16 -16.39
C PRO A 68 -4.54 8.51 -14.92
N TRP A 69 -4.52 7.52 -14.03
CA TRP A 69 -4.64 7.73 -12.59
C TRP A 69 -3.31 8.07 -11.90
N MET A 70 -2.17 7.97 -12.58
CA MET A 70 -0.87 8.25 -11.96
C MET A 70 -0.74 9.73 -11.60
N ALA A 71 -0.52 10.01 -10.31
CA ALA A 71 -0.29 11.35 -9.79
C ALA A 71 1.13 11.50 -9.26
N PHE A 72 1.72 12.67 -9.51
CA PHE A 72 2.96 13.10 -8.86
C PHE A 72 2.62 13.96 -7.64
N VAL A 73 2.95 13.45 -6.46
CA VAL A 73 2.68 14.11 -5.18
C VAL A 73 3.97 14.75 -4.68
N ARG A 74 3.95 16.07 -4.47
CA ARG A 74 5.08 16.84 -3.96
C ARG A 74 4.70 17.50 -2.65
N ASP A 75 5.50 17.25 -1.62
CA ASP A 75 5.42 18.00 -0.36
C ASP A 75 6.63 18.93 -0.24
N VAL A 76 6.41 20.16 0.24
CA VAL A 76 7.43 21.21 0.35
C VAL A 76 7.40 21.77 1.75
N ILE A 77 8.45 21.47 2.52
CA ILE A 77 8.60 21.94 3.90
C ILE A 77 9.64 23.06 3.91
N SER A 78 9.25 24.22 4.45
CA SER A 78 10.15 25.36 4.61
C SER A 78 10.30 25.71 6.08
N ASN A 79 11.55 25.76 6.56
CA ASN A 79 11.91 26.22 7.90
C ASN A 79 12.98 27.31 7.78
N GLY A 80 12.54 28.58 7.86
CA GLY A 80 13.41 29.74 7.63
C GLY A 80 13.99 29.74 6.22
N SER A 81 15.32 29.68 6.10
CA SER A 81 16.05 29.62 4.83
C SER A 81 16.19 28.20 4.27
N ASN A 82 15.80 27.17 5.02
CA ASN A 82 15.92 25.78 4.58
C ASN A 82 14.61 25.30 3.97
N THR A 83 14.62 24.96 2.69
CA THR A 83 13.48 24.32 2.01
C THR A 83 13.84 22.90 1.62
N LYS A 84 13.03 21.94 2.04
CA LYS A 84 13.10 20.55 1.61
C LYS A 84 11.88 20.20 0.76
N THR A 85 12.12 19.44 -0.29
CA THR A 85 11.07 18.95 -1.19
C THR A 85 11.11 17.44 -1.20
N PHE A 86 9.96 16.82 -0.96
CA PHE A 86 9.76 15.38 -1.02
C PHE A 86 8.84 15.06 -2.19
N ALA A 87 9.11 13.92 -2.83
CA ALA A 87 8.39 13.49 -4.02
C ALA A 87 7.93 12.05 -3.84
N CYS A 88 6.66 11.82 -4.12
CA CYS A 88 5.99 10.53 -4.03
C CYS A 88 5.07 10.30 -5.24
N GLY A 89 4.66 9.05 -5.41
CA GLY A 89 3.56 8.69 -6.29
C GLY A 89 2.21 8.77 -5.58
N GLY A 90 1.14 8.84 -6.38
CA GLY A 90 -0.23 8.68 -5.92
C GLY A 90 -1.13 8.16 -7.04
N SER A 91 -2.36 7.83 -6.68
CA SER A 91 -3.40 7.38 -7.60
C SER A 91 -4.63 8.25 -7.47
N ILE A 92 -5.12 8.82 -8.56
CA ILE A 92 -6.40 9.50 -8.61
C ILE A 92 -7.50 8.46 -8.39
N ILE A 93 -8.31 8.63 -7.34
CA ILE A 93 -9.37 7.69 -6.96
C ILE A 93 -10.78 8.23 -7.26
N ASN A 94 -10.92 9.54 -7.48
CA ASN A 94 -12.12 10.21 -7.98
C ASN A 94 -11.78 11.64 -8.43
N ASP A 95 -12.78 12.51 -8.62
CA ASP A 95 -12.64 13.88 -9.09
C ASP A 95 -11.93 14.84 -8.11
N LYS A 96 -11.72 14.44 -6.85
CA LYS A 96 -11.25 15.32 -5.77
C LYS A 96 -10.13 14.75 -4.92
N TYR A 97 -9.86 13.45 -5.01
CA TYR A 97 -8.99 12.76 -4.07
C TYR A 97 -7.91 11.94 -4.78
N ILE A 98 -6.70 12.02 -4.22
CA ILE A 98 -5.55 11.19 -4.57
C ILE A 98 -5.23 10.29 -3.38
N LEU A 99 -5.10 9.00 -3.63
CA LEU A 99 -4.60 8.02 -2.68
C LEU A 99 -3.07 8.00 -2.76
N THR A 100 -2.39 8.07 -1.62
CA THR A 100 -0.93 7.95 -1.51
C THR A 100 -0.55 7.33 -0.17
N ALA A 101 0.74 7.09 0.05
CA ALA A 101 1.23 6.52 1.30
C ALA A 101 1.33 7.61 2.37
N ALA A 102 0.92 7.28 3.61
CA ALA A 102 1.00 8.22 4.73
C ALA A 102 2.43 8.73 4.98
N HIS A 103 3.46 7.88 4.77
CA HIS A 103 4.85 8.26 4.99
C HIS A 103 5.36 9.34 4.01
N CYS A 104 4.63 9.63 2.93
CA CYS A 104 4.95 10.73 2.02
C CYS A 104 4.80 12.11 2.65
N PHE A 105 4.13 12.20 3.81
CA PHE A 105 3.92 13.45 4.56
C PHE A 105 4.47 13.37 5.98
N MET A 106 4.90 12.19 6.44
CA MET A 106 5.50 12.01 7.76
C MET A 106 7.00 12.14 7.63
N HIS A 107 7.46 13.39 7.57
CA HIS A 107 8.87 13.70 7.59
C HIS A 107 9.32 13.70 9.04
N GLU A 108 10.12 12.72 9.44
CA GLU A 108 10.83 12.83 10.70
C GLU A 108 11.66 14.11 10.65
N GLU A 109 11.42 14.98 11.63
CA GLU A 109 12.23 16.17 11.87
C GLU A 109 13.68 15.79 11.71
N ILE A 110 14.38 16.62 10.97
CA ILE A 110 15.83 16.60 10.79
C ILE A 110 16.43 16.74 12.19
N SER A 111 16.59 15.60 12.85
CA SER A 111 17.22 15.43 14.15
C SER A 111 18.42 14.48 14.03
N SER A 112 18.99 14.40 12.83
CA SER A 112 20.45 14.28 12.73
C SER A 112 21.02 15.69 12.85
N GLY A 113 21.18 16.13 14.10
CA GLY A 113 21.99 17.31 14.41
C GLY A 113 23.34 17.21 13.72
N GLN A 114 23.66 18.23 12.93
CA GLN A 114 25.02 18.74 12.86
C GLN A 114 25.16 19.83 13.91
#